data_AF-A0A5J6PBR1-F1
#
_entry.id   AF-A0A5J6PBR1-F1
#
_cell.length_a   1.000
_cell.length_b   1.000
_cell.length_c   1.000
_cell.angle_alpha   90.00
_cell.angle_beta   90.00
_cell.angle_gamma   90.00
#
_symmetry.space_group_name_H-M   'P 1'
#
loop_
_entity.id
_entity.type
_entity.pdbx_description
1 polymer ?
#
loop_
_entity_poly.entity_id
_entity_poly.type
_entity_poly.pdbx_seq_one_letter_code
_entity_poly.pdbx_strand_id
1 'polypeptide(L)'
;MTSADSLHYSLMRNDTHSFINHFMDSAMANNYSDSEQRQEFRLDNQLTVIIELDSSASGDPTLVVTQSLDISANGLRVIATQAVATDIILRCCIRDTEHNRQFLLVTEVKWCRPQAATGDYLLGLSLFDSDGTDIVAWKEFIAQMCTD
;
A
#
# COMPACT_ATOMS: atom_id res chain seq x y z
N MET A 1 -26.07 -37.97 -57.86
CA MET A 1 -27.31 -38.07 -57.08
C MET A 1 -27.01 -38.89 -55.84
N THR A 2 -27.16 -38.48 -54.59
CA THR A 2 -27.40 -37.22 -53.87
C THR A 2 -27.20 -37.59 -52.39
N SER A 3 -26.71 -36.66 -51.57
CA SER A 3 -26.89 -36.52 -50.10
C SER A 3 -25.56 -35.96 -49.57
N ALA A 4 -25.32 -34.64 -49.52
CA ALA A 4 -26.16 -33.57 -48.97
C ALA A 4 -26.73 -34.00 -47.61
N ASP A 5 -25.94 -33.79 -46.55
CA ASP A 5 -26.48 -33.46 -45.21
C ASP A 5 -25.42 -33.12 -44.13
N SER A 6 -24.11 -33.19 -44.37
CA SER A 6 -23.12 -32.97 -43.28
C SER A 6 -22.36 -31.64 -43.28
N LEU A 7 -22.64 -30.70 -44.18
CA LEU A 7 -21.87 -29.44 -44.27
C LEU A 7 -22.65 -28.16 -43.90
N HIS A 8 -23.89 -28.25 -43.45
CA HIS A 8 -24.68 -27.05 -43.11
C HIS A 8 -24.65 -26.65 -41.63
N TYR A 9 -24.11 -27.47 -40.72
CA TYR A 9 -24.12 -27.17 -39.28
C TYR A 9 -22.84 -26.55 -38.71
N SER A 10 -21.83 -26.26 -39.54
CA SER A 10 -20.51 -25.83 -39.05
C SER A 10 -20.20 -24.33 -39.22
N LEU A 11 -21.14 -23.49 -39.65
CA LEU A 11 -20.88 -22.06 -39.89
C LEU A 11 -21.80 -21.09 -39.13
N MET A 12 -22.49 -21.55 -38.09
CA MET A 12 -23.40 -20.71 -37.28
C MET A 12 -23.15 -20.81 -35.77
N ARG A 13 -21.91 -21.06 -35.34
CA ARG A 13 -21.51 -20.92 -33.93
C ARG A 13 -20.03 -20.55 -33.87
N ASN A 14 -19.71 -19.27 -33.82
CA ASN A 14 -18.48 -18.82 -33.15
C ASN A 14 -18.37 -17.32 -32.92
N ASP A 15 -19.29 -16.49 -33.40
CA ASP A 15 -19.17 -15.05 -33.13
C ASP A 15 -19.76 -14.65 -31.77
N THR A 16 -20.82 -15.31 -31.30
CA THR A 16 -21.47 -14.96 -30.03
C THR A 16 -20.60 -15.20 -28.80
N HIS A 17 -19.72 -16.22 -28.82
CA HIS A 17 -18.85 -16.49 -27.68
C HIS A 17 -17.72 -15.46 -27.53
N SER A 18 -17.23 -14.90 -28.64
CA SER A 18 -16.18 -13.88 -28.60
C SER A 18 -16.71 -12.52 -28.14
N PHE A 19 -17.92 -12.14 -28.57
CA PHE A 19 -18.58 -10.91 -28.10
C PHE A 19 -18.99 -10.99 -26.63
N ILE A 20 -19.48 -12.14 -26.15
CA ILE A 20 -19.84 -12.31 -24.73
C ILE A 20 -18.59 -12.27 -23.85
N ASN A 21 -17.48 -12.91 -24.26
CA ASN A 21 -16.23 -12.87 -23.49
C ASN A 21 -15.62 -11.47 -23.47
N HIS A 22 -15.60 -10.73 -24.60
CA HIS A 22 -15.10 -9.36 -24.62
C HIS A 22 -15.99 -8.39 -23.82
N PHE A 23 -17.32 -8.59 -23.84
CA PHE A 23 -18.25 -7.80 -23.03
C PHE A 23 -18.15 -8.15 -21.54
N MET A 24 -17.93 -9.43 -21.18
CA MET A 24 -17.63 -9.81 -19.80
C MET A 24 -16.28 -9.28 -19.34
N ASP A 25 -15.22 -9.36 -20.16
CA ASP A 25 -13.90 -8.81 -19.81
C ASP A 25 -13.97 -7.29 -19.62
N SER A 26 -14.71 -6.57 -20.46
CA SER A 26 -14.92 -5.13 -20.32
C SER A 26 -15.82 -4.75 -19.13
N ALA A 27 -16.88 -5.53 -18.87
CA ALA A 27 -17.76 -5.34 -17.70
C ALA A 27 -17.09 -5.74 -16.37
N MET A 28 -16.12 -6.65 -16.40
CA MET A 28 -15.28 -7.05 -15.26
C MET A 28 -14.11 -6.09 -15.05
N ALA A 29 -13.58 -5.48 -16.12
CA ALA A 29 -12.55 -4.44 -16.03
C ALA A 29 -13.08 -3.10 -15.47
N ASN A 30 -14.39 -2.83 -15.62
CA ASN A 30 -15.02 -1.59 -15.17
C ASN A 30 -15.79 -1.68 -13.83
N ASN A 31 -15.71 -2.82 -13.14
CA ASN A 31 -16.29 -3.00 -11.79
C ASN A 31 -15.27 -3.42 -10.73
N TYR A 32 -13.97 -3.26 -10.99
CA TYR A 32 -13.06 -2.93 -9.89
C TYR A 32 -13.16 -1.43 -9.66
N SER A 33 -14.32 -0.99 -9.17
CA SER A 33 -14.28 0.11 -8.23
C SER A 33 -13.25 -0.32 -7.19
N ASP A 34 -12.18 0.44 -7.04
CA ASP A 34 -11.25 0.38 -5.91
C ASP A 34 -12.00 0.87 -4.64
N SER A 35 -13.18 0.29 -4.43
CA SER A 35 -14.18 0.61 -3.44
C SER A 35 -13.58 0.17 -2.12
N GLU A 36 -13.02 1.15 -1.42
CA GLU A 36 -12.82 1.10 0.02
C GLU A 36 -12.16 -0.19 0.52
N GLN A 37 -11.02 -0.59 -0.07
CA GLN A 37 -10.15 -1.61 0.55
C GLN A 37 -9.52 -1.14 1.88
N ARG A 38 -9.84 0.09 2.33
CA ARG A 38 -9.32 0.67 3.57
C ARG A 38 -10.40 0.57 4.63
N GLN A 39 -10.17 -0.27 5.62
CA GLN A 39 -11.04 -0.43 6.77
C GLN A 39 -10.75 0.60 7.89
N GLU A 40 -9.69 1.39 7.75
CA GLU A 40 -9.19 2.28 8.81
C GLU A 40 -9.31 3.76 8.47
N PHE A 41 -9.71 4.52 9.49
CA PHE A 41 -9.64 5.98 9.49
C PHE A 41 -8.17 6.45 9.46
N ARG A 42 -7.89 7.47 8.65
CA ARG A 42 -6.54 8.05 8.51
C ARG A 42 -6.57 9.53 8.88
N LEU A 43 -5.60 9.93 9.68
CA LEU A 43 -5.43 11.29 10.17
C LEU A 43 -4.29 11.95 9.39
N ASP A 44 -4.56 13.02 8.66
CA ASP A 44 -3.51 13.83 8.03
C ASP A 44 -2.68 14.51 9.12
N ASN A 45 -1.34 14.42 9.03
CA ASN A 45 -0.42 14.96 10.04
C ASN A 45 0.99 15.11 9.46
N GLN A 46 1.94 15.62 10.27
CA GLN A 46 3.35 15.78 9.92
C GLN A 46 4.29 15.31 11.04
N LEU A 47 4.01 14.14 11.62
CA LEU A 47 4.93 13.54 12.60
C LEU A 47 6.28 13.21 11.95
N THR A 48 7.36 13.37 12.71
CA THR A 48 8.70 13.01 12.23
C THR A 48 8.84 11.49 12.23
N VAL A 49 9.25 10.91 11.11
CA VAL A 49 9.45 9.46 10.96
C VAL A 49 10.91 9.21 10.61
N ILE A 50 11.55 8.35 11.40
CA ILE A 50 12.92 7.90 11.20
C ILE A 50 12.85 6.41 10.84
N ILE A 51 13.28 6.04 9.65
CA ILE A 51 13.27 4.66 9.14
C ILE A 51 14.70 4.15 9.12
N GLU A 52 14.92 3.00 9.73
CA GLU A 52 16.19 2.28 9.69
C GLU A 52 16.21 1.39 8.46
N LEU A 53 16.98 1.78 7.44
CA LEU A 53 17.25 0.95 6.27
C LEU A 53 18.47 0.06 6.53
N ASP A 54 18.47 -1.11 5.90
CA ASP A 54 19.58 -2.05 5.98
C ASP A 54 20.93 -1.40 5.71
N SER A 55 21.93 -1.89 6.44
CA SER A 55 23.25 -1.32 6.49
C SER A 55 23.92 -1.28 5.12
N SER A 56 24.59 -0.15 4.83
CA SER A 56 25.54 -0.09 3.73
C SER A 56 26.79 -0.93 4.06
N ALA A 57 27.72 -1.08 3.13
CA ALA A 57 28.93 -1.90 3.32
C ALA A 57 29.79 -1.58 4.56
N SER A 58 29.52 -0.47 5.28
CA SER A 58 30.19 -0.05 6.51
C SER A 58 29.70 -0.71 7.80
N GLY A 59 28.55 -1.40 7.81
CA GLY A 59 28.00 -2.05 9.01
C GLY A 59 27.11 -1.16 9.89
N ASP A 60 27.02 0.15 9.60
CA ASP A 60 26.07 1.06 10.24
C ASP A 60 24.75 1.13 9.45
N PRO A 61 23.58 1.19 10.12
CA PRO A 61 22.30 1.33 9.44
C PRO A 61 22.16 2.70 8.79
N THR A 62 21.53 2.74 7.61
CA THR A 62 21.22 4.01 6.95
C THR A 62 19.90 4.55 7.49
N LEU A 63 19.90 5.73 8.10
CA LEU A 63 18.69 6.36 8.62
C LEU A 63 18.08 7.31 7.60
N VAL A 64 16.80 7.09 7.28
CA VAL A 64 15.99 8.03 6.49
C VAL A 64 15.09 8.81 7.44
N VAL A 65 15.23 10.13 7.45
CA VAL A 65 14.38 11.03 8.24
C VAL A 65 13.39 11.70 7.30
N THR A 66 12.10 11.61 7.62
CA THR A 66 11.00 12.16 6.83
C THR A 66 9.83 12.59 7.72
N GLN A 67 8.74 13.04 7.11
CA GLN A 67 7.47 13.30 7.76
C GLN A 67 6.41 12.34 7.23
N SER A 68 5.48 11.95 8.11
CA SER A 68 4.23 11.37 7.67
C SER A 68 3.41 12.40 6.89
N LEU A 69 2.63 11.89 5.94
CA LEU A 69 1.53 12.63 5.34
C LEU A 69 0.24 12.37 6.11
N ASP A 70 0.11 11.14 6.60
CA ASP A 70 -1.04 10.67 7.35
C ASP A 70 -0.72 9.34 8.05
N ILE A 71 -1.50 9.05 9.10
CA ILE A 71 -1.32 7.91 9.99
C ILE A 71 -2.65 7.21 10.26
N SER A 72 -2.59 5.92 10.60
CA SER A 72 -3.70 5.11 11.10
C SER A 72 -3.20 4.14 12.18
N ALA A 73 -4.13 3.40 12.77
CA ALA A 73 -3.80 2.40 13.80
C ALA A 73 -2.79 1.35 13.30
N ASN A 74 -2.86 0.96 12.03
CA ASN A 74 -1.99 -0.08 11.47
C ASN A 74 -1.12 0.39 10.30
N GLY A 75 -0.96 1.70 10.07
CA GLY A 75 -0.13 2.15 8.97
C GLY A 75 0.12 3.65 8.91
N LEU A 76 1.00 4.04 7.99
CA LEU A 76 1.32 5.43 7.71
C LEU A 76 1.76 5.60 6.25
N ARG A 77 1.65 6.83 5.74
CA ARG A 77 2.25 7.22 4.46
C ARG A 77 3.33 8.25 4.72
N VAL A 78 4.45 8.12 4.01
CA VAL A 78 5.60 9.04 4.09
C VAL A 78 6.16 9.31 2.71
N ILE A 79 6.97 10.37 2.59
CA ILE A 79 7.79 10.62 1.39
C ILE A 79 9.23 10.19 1.66
N ALA A 80 9.92 9.62 0.69
CA ALA A 80 11.34 9.30 0.77
C ALA A 80 12.08 9.85 -0.45
N THR A 81 13.31 10.31 -0.27
CA THR A 81 14.16 10.84 -1.35
C THR A 81 14.79 9.75 -2.22
N GLN A 82 14.61 8.48 -1.84
CA GLN A 82 15.10 7.31 -2.57
C GLN A 82 14.06 6.20 -2.58
N ALA A 83 14.13 5.34 -3.60
CA ALA A 83 13.30 4.15 -3.66
C ALA A 83 13.63 3.20 -2.50
N VAL A 84 12.59 2.61 -1.92
CA VAL A 84 12.71 1.57 -0.90
C VAL A 84 12.05 0.30 -1.45
N ALA A 85 12.71 -0.85 -1.29
CA ALA A 85 12.17 -2.12 -1.75
C ALA A 85 10.85 -2.44 -1.02
N THR A 86 9.92 -3.09 -1.72
CA THR A 86 8.66 -3.54 -1.12
C THR A 86 8.85 -4.86 -0.41
N ASP A 87 7.90 -5.21 0.46
CA ASP A 87 7.82 -6.47 1.20
C ASP A 87 9.00 -6.71 2.15
N ILE A 88 9.79 -5.67 2.42
CA ILE A 88 10.84 -5.66 3.44
C ILE A 88 10.29 -5.14 4.76
N ILE A 89 10.83 -5.69 5.85
CA ILE A 89 10.49 -5.30 7.21
C ILE A 89 11.57 -4.36 7.74
N LEU A 90 11.15 -3.20 8.24
CA LEU A 90 12.02 -2.13 8.71
C LEU A 90 11.63 -1.71 10.11
N ARG A 91 12.61 -1.27 10.90
CA ARG A 91 12.36 -0.57 12.15
C ARG A 91 12.08 0.89 11.86
N CYS A 92 11.13 1.48 12.57
CA CYS A 92 10.90 2.92 12.51
C CYS A 92 10.70 3.53 13.89
N CYS A 93 11.05 4.81 14.00
CA CYS A 93 10.73 5.65 15.14
C CYS A 93 9.83 6.79 14.65
N ILE A 94 8.63 6.91 15.20
CA ILE A 94 7.73 8.03 14.95
C ILE A 94 7.81 8.97 16.15
N ARG A 95 8.10 10.25 15.91
CA ARG A 95 8.22 11.28 16.94
C ARG A 95 7.15 12.35 16.78
N ASP A 96 6.46 12.57 17.89
CA ASP A 96 5.65 13.76 18.13
C ASP A 96 6.46 14.74 18.96
N THR A 97 7.02 15.73 18.27
CA THR A 97 7.92 16.73 18.89
C THR A 97 7.14 17.69 19.80
N GLU A 98 5.88 17.98 19.49
CA GLU A 98 5.07 18.92 20.27
C GLU A 98 4.82 18.39 21.68
N HIS A 99 4.57 17.07 21.79
CA HIS A 99 4.27 16.41 23.06
C HIS A 99 5.46 15.64 23.64
N ASN A 100 6.66 15.81 23.07
CA ASN A 100 7.90 15.13 23.47
C ASN A 100 7.72 13.61 23.63
N ARG A 101 7.09 12.97 22.63
CA ARG A 101 6.75 11.55 22.62
C ARG A 101 7.37 10.87 21.40
N GLN A 102 7.73 9.60 21.54
CA GLN A 102 8.16 8.77 20.41
C GLN A 102 7.62 7.33 20.52
N PHE A 103 7.51 6.66 19.38
CA PHE A 103 7.07 5.27 19.25
C PHE A 103 8.08 4.49 18.41
N LEU A 104 8.62 3.41 18.95
CA LEU A 104 9.48 2.45 18.27
C LEU A 104 8.62 1.31 17.72
N LEU A 105 8.52 1.24 16.39
CA LEU A 105 7.63 0.34 15.69
C LEU A 105 8.39 -0.49 14.65
N VAL A 106 7.72 -1.54 14.17
CA VAL A 106 8.20 -2.38 13.06
C VAL A 106 7.19 -2.29 11.94
N THR A 107 7.66 -2.10 10.71
CA THR A 107 6.81 -1.83 9.54
C THR A 107 7.16 -2.71 8.36
N GLU A 108 6.19 -3.02 7.51
CA GLU A 108 6.38 -3.56 6.17
C GLU A 108 6.17 -2.47 5.11
N VAL A 109 7.06 -2.40 4.11
CA VAL A 109 6.84 -1.54 2.94
C VAL A 109 5.86 -2.22 1.98
N LYS A 110 4.59 -1.82 2.00
CA LYS A 110 3.56 -2.42 1.13
C LYS A 110 3.63 -1.95 -0.31
N TRP A 111 4.06 -0.70 -0.53
CA TRP A 111 4.24 -0.14 -1.87
C TRP A 111 5.18 1.07 -1.82
N CYS A 112 5.86 1.30 -2.93
CA CYS A 112 6.73 2.45 -3.17
C CYS A 112 6.41 3.01 -4.57
N ARG A 113 6.00 4.28 -4.67
CA ARG A 113 5.56 4.90 -5.92
C ARG A 113 6.34 6.19 -6.20
N PRO A 114 6.98 6.35 -7.37
CA PRO A 114 7.67 7.58 -7.71
C PRO A 114 6.68 8.74 -7.87
N GLN A 115 7.06 9.92 -7.40
CA GLN A 115 6.36 11.19 -7.61
C GLN A 115 7.03 11.94 -8.76
N ALA A 116 6.42 11.90 -9.94
CA ALA A 116 7.00 12.44 -11.17
C ALA A 116 7.36 13.95 -11.10
N ALA A 117 6.66 14.71 -10.25
CA ALA A 117 6.89 16.15 -10.13
C ALA A 117 8.15 16.51 -9.32
N THR A 118 8.52 15.70 -8.32
CA THR A 118 9.63 16.01 -7.41
C THR A 118 10.83 15.07 -7.58
N GLY A 119 10.59 13.86 -8.12
CA GLY A 119 11.59 12.79 -8.14
C GLY A 119 11.63 11.97 -6.84
N ASP A 120 10.82 12.31 -5.85
CA ASP A 120 10.71 11.57 -4.59
C ASP A 120 9.86 10.30 -4.74
N TYR A 121 9.73 9.54 -3.66
CA TYR A 121 8.95 8.31 -3.58
C TYR A 121 7.93 8.41 -2.46
N LEU A 122 6.67 8.12 -2.77
CA LEU A 122 5.63 7.92 -1.78
C LEU A 122 5.68 6.46 -1.30
N LEU A 123 5.75 6.27 0.01
CA LEU A 123 5.77 4.95 0.63
C LEU A 123 4.48 4.71 1.42
N GLY A 124 3.96 3.48 1.31
CA GLY A 124 2.92 2.97 2.19
C GLY A 124 3.50 1.95 3.15
N LEU A 125 3.45 2.27 4.43
CA LEU A 125 3.97 1.42 5.50
C LEU A 125 2.81 0.79 6.28
N SER A 126 2.88 -0.51 6.51
CA SER A 126 1.97 -1.24 7.41
C SER A 126 2.72 -1.58 8.70
N LEU A 127 2.08 -1.40 9.86
CA LEU A 127 2.67 -1.66 11.17
C LEU A 127 2.43 -3.11 11.58
N PHE A 128 3.45 -3.76 12.13
CA PHE A 128 3.31 -5.08 12.73
C PHE A 128 2.87 -5.00 14.19
N ASP A 129 1.98 -5.92 14.56
CA ASP A 129 1.68 -6.23 15.96
C ASP A 129 2.75 -7.17 16.50
N SER A 130 3.85 -6.58 16.98
CA SER A 130 5.04 -7.29 17.43
C SER A 130 5.37 -6.96 18.87
N ASP A 131 5.70 -7.98 19.65
CA ASP A 131 6.20 -7.82 21.02
C ASP A 131 7.49 -6.99 21.05
N GLY A 132 7.66 -6.20 22.11
CA GLY A 132 8.83 -5.34 22.28
C GLY A 132 8.82 -4.09 21.38
N THR A 133 7.68 -3.75 20.79
CA THR A 133 7.43 -2.50 20.08
C THR A 133 6.38 -1.66 20.82
N ASP A 134 6.25 -0.38 20.46
CA ASP A 134 5.27 0.53 21.02
C ASP A 134 3.90 0.44 20.31
N ILE A 135 3.58 -0.68 19.65
CA ILE A 135 2.37 -0.82 18.82
C ILE A 135 1.07 -0.61 19.61
N VAL A 136 1.01 -1.06 20.87
CA VAL A 136 -0.16 -0.85 21.73
C VAL A 136 -0.33 0.63 22.05
N ALA A 137 0.74 1.29 22.51
CA ALA A 137 0.74 2.72 22.83
C ALA A 137 0.44 3.59 21.59
N TRP A 138 0.90 3.16 20.42
CA TRP A 138 0.56 3.79 19.14
C TRP A 138 -0.94 3.71 18.84
N LYS A 139 -1.55 2.52 18.97
CA LYS A 139 -2.99 2.34 18.73
C LYS A 139 -3.83 3.16 19.71
N GLU A 140 -3.43 3.24 20.97
CA GLU A 140 -4.06 4.12 21.98
C GLU A 140 -3.94 5.60 21.61
N PHE A 141 -2.77 6.03 21.14
CA PHE A 141 -2.56 7.39 20.65
C PHE A 141 -3.48 7.73 19.46
N ILE A 142 -3.58 6.84 18.47
CA ILE A 142 -4.49 7.03 17.33
C ILE A 142 -5.95 7.10 17.80
N ALA A 143 -6.36 6.23 18.73
CA ALA A 143 -7.72 6.24 19.28
C ALA A 143 -8.05 7.58 19.95
N GLN A 144 -7.11 8.16 20.70
CA GLN A 144 -7.28 9.48 21.31
C GLN A 144 -7.45 10.57 20.23
N MET A 145 -6.60 10.57 19.21
CA MET A 145 -6.65 11.54 18.11
C MET A 145 -7.94 11.46 17.27
N CYS A 146 -8.63 10.32 17.27
CA CYS A 146 -9.93 10.16 16.58
C CYS A 146 -11.12 10.68 17.40
N THR A 147 -10.92 10.98 18.68
CA THR A 147 -12.00 11.43 19.60
C THR A 147 -12.07 12.95 19.72
N ASP A 148 -11.00 13.65 19.32
CA ASP A 148 -10.86 15.11 19.33
C ASP A 148 -11.36 15.73 18.01
#